data_AF-A0A932P1T7-F1
#
_entry.id   AF-A0A932P1T7-F1
#
_cell.length_a   1.000
_cell.length_b   1.000
_cell.length_c   1.000
_cell.angle_alpha   90.00
_cell.angle_beta   90.00
_cell.angle_gamma   90.00
#
_symmetry.space_group_name_H-M   'P 1'
#
loop_
_entity.id
_entity.type
_entity.pdbx_description
1 polymer ?
#
loop_
_entity_poly.entity_id
_entity_poly.type
_entity_poly.pdbx_seq_one_letter_code
_entity_poly.pdbx_strand_id
1 'polypeptide(L)'
;MNCPFCAEEIKDEAVVCKHCRRDLAIVRPVLDQLRAMTGRVEALETAKADYDALKERVAALESRPVAAVEASPETAEEPLPRKRGGGDWGAWLGGVLVAMVLPILALLVAHWLVVMVLDLKVWVIRLISLLLPLPFAAMAPFKGRHRLGTQVILGVIIAVLSVLGMLAITGLMDQQPILPQDGRDWREVIEYGISIWLSYVTGALIVHVMTPLRSDKAADSLVRRLAGAMARLTSPENESRQQLEKRVQVLAGTIGTMVPVVTGAASIISGMRKLWE
;
A
#
# COMPACT_ATOMS: atom_id res chain seq x y z
N MET A 1 45.93 -27.43 15.38
CA MET A 1 45.03 -27.76 16.52
C MET A 1 45.69 -28.75 17.47
N ASN A 2 45.20 -28.87 18.70
CA ASN A 2 45.72 -29.87 19.66
C ASN A 2 44.95 -31.18 19.56
N CYS A 3 45.67 -32.31 19.68
CA CYS A 3 45.06 -33.63 19.67
C CYS A 3 44.19 -33.82 20.93
N PRO A 4 42.90 -34.21 20.80
CA PRO A 4 42.00 -34.36 21.95
C PRO A 4 42.37 -35.52 22.88
N PHE A 5 43.29 -36.40 22.46
CA PHE A 5 43.68 -37.59 23.22
C PHE A 5 45.02 -37.44 23.94
N CYS A 6 45.98 -36.71 23.37
CA CYS A 6 47.33 -36.56 23.94
C CYS A 6 47.80 -35.11 24.07
N ALA A 7 46.93 -34.13 23.77
CA ALA A 7 47.16 -32.69 23.85
C ALA A 7 48.29 -32.11 22.96
N GLU A 8 49.01 -32.95 22.22
CA GLU A 8 50.09 -32.53 21.34
C GLU A 8 49.59 -31.75 20.11
N GLU A 9 50.40 -30.81 19.63
CA GLU A 9 50.06 -29.97 18.47
C GLU A 9 50.12 -30.77 17.15
N ILE A 10 49.04 -30.70 16.38
CA ILE A 10 48.87 -31.40 15.10
C ILE A 10 48.30 -30.46 14.03
N LYS A 11 48.51 -30.81 12.76
CA LYS A 11 47.90 -30.11 11.63
C LYS A 11 46.39 -30.25 11.67
N ASP A 12 45.67 -29.21 11.28
CA ASP A 12 44.19 -29.18 11.32
C ASP A 12 43.55 -30.20 10.38
N GLU A 13 44.28 -30.62 9.34
CA GLU A 13 43.83 -31.62 8.38
C GLU A 13 44.20 -33.05 8.74
N ALA A 14 44.93 -33.27 9.85
CA ALA A 14 45.42 -34.59 10.22
C ALA A 14 44.27 -35.57 10.55
N VAL A 15 44.26 -36.71 9.85
CA VAL A 15 43.30 -37.80 10.09
C VAL A 15 43.77 -38.73 11.22
N VAL A 16 45.10 -38.84 11.42
CA VAL A 16 45.70 -39.65 12.49
C VAL A 16 46.76 -38.82 13.22
N CYS A 17 46.79 -38.91 14.55
CA CYS A 17 47.81 -38.23 15.33
C CYS A 17 49.18 -38.94 15.22
N LYS A 18 50.24 -38.21 14.87
CA LYS A 18 51.61 -38.76 14.77
C LYS A 18 52.19 -39.24 16.11
N HIS A 19 51.66 -38.76 17.24
CA HIS A 19 52.17 -39.06 18.59
C HIS A 19 51.43 -40.24 19.24
N CYS A 20 50.11 -40.15 19.38
CA CYS A 20 49.33 -41.23 20.03
C CYS A 20 48.76 -42.26 19.05
N ARG A 21 48.93 -42.05 17.73
CA ARG A 21 48.43 -42.92 16.64
C ARG A 21 46.93 -43.16 16.65
N ARG A 22 46.15 -42.33 17.37
CA ARG A 22 44.69 -42.40 17.39
C ARG A 22 44.11 -41.80 16.12
N ASP A 23 43.09 -42.47 15.58
CA ASP A 23 42.29 -41.98 14.46
C ASP A 23 41.37 -40.85 14.93
N LEU A 24 41.48 -39.70 14.27
CA LEU A 24 40.72 -38.49 14.56
C LEU A 24 39.50 -38.35 13.65
N ALA A 25 39.37 -39.17 12.59
CA ALA A 25 38.28 -39.09 11.63
C ALA A 25 36.90 -39.14 12.28
N ILE A 26 36.75 -39.96 13.34
CA ILE A 26 35.49 -40.17 14.05
C ILE A 26 35.10 -38.94 14.89
N VAL A 27 36.07 -38.30 15.54
CA VAL A 27 35.81 -37.19 16.47
C VAL A 27 35.84 -35.82 15.81
N ARG A 28 36.46 -35.71 14.62
CA ARG A 28 36.56 -34.48 13.83
C ARG A 28 35.23 -33.79 13.54
N PRO A 29 34.17 -34.46 13.04
CA PRO A 29 32.90 -33.77 12.75
C PRO A 29 32.28 -33.14 14.01
N VAL A 30 32.43 -33.77 15.17
CA VAL A 30 31.92 -33.23 16.45
C VAL A 30 32.74 -32.04 16.91
N LEU A 31 34.07 -32.09 16.78
CA LEU A 31 34.95 -30.97 17.12
C LEU A 31 34.71 -29.75 16.21
N ASP A 32 34.47 -29.97 14.93
CA ASP A 32 34.16 -28.89 13.98
C ASP A 32 32.79 -28.28 14.26
N GLN A 33 31.79 -29.10 14.64
CA GLN A 33 30.49 -28.60 15.12
C GLN A 33 30.61 -27.78 16.41
N LEU A 34 31.42 -28.23 17.37
CA LEU A 34 31.64 -27.49 18.62
C LEU A 34 32.28 -26.12 18.32
N ARG A 35 33.31 -26.06 17.48
CA ARG A 35 33.93 -24.80 17.06
C ARG A 35 32.94 -23.87 16.38
N ALA A 36 32.11 -24.41 15.47
CA ALA A 36 31.09 -23.64 14.79
C ALA A 36 30.05 -23.08 15.76
N MET A 37 29.64 -23.86 16.78
CA MET A 37 28.70 -23.40 17.81
C MET A 37 29.33 -22.36 18.73
N THR A 38 30.58 -22.54 19.16
CA THR A 38 31.31 -21.54 19.95
C THR A 38 31.43 -20.22 19.19
N GLY A 39 31.77 -20.26 17.89
CA GLY A 39 31.82 -19.05 17.07
C GLY A 39 30.47 -18.34 16.91
N ARG A 40 29.36 -19.10 16.90
CA ARG A 40 28.00 -18.50 16.90
C ARG A 40 27.68 -17.82 18.23
N VAL A 41 28.11 -18.39 19.35
CA VAL A 41 27.92 -17.79 20.68
C VAL A 41 28.68 -16.48 20.77
N GLU A 42 29.97 -16.47 20.40
CA GLU A 42 30.79 -15.26 20.40
C GLU A 42 30.18 -14.15 19.52
N ALA A 43 29.70 -14.50 18.32
CA ALA A 43 29.05 -13.53 17.42
C ALA A 43 27.73 -12.97 17.99
N LEU A 44 26.95 -13.78 18.70
CA LEU A 44 25.72 -13.34 19.36
C LEU A 44 26.04 -12.44 20.58
N GLU A 45 27.09 -12.76 21.32
CA GLU A 45 27.54 -11.95 22.44
C GLU A 45 28.03 -10.56 21.97
N THR A 46 28.78 -10.48 20.87
CA THR A 46 29.17 -9.19 20.28
C THR A 46 27.96 -8.39 19.78
N ALA A 47 27.02 -9.04 19.10
CA ALA A 47 25.81 -8.36 18.62
C ALA A 47 24.93 -7.84 19.77
N LYS A 48 24.89 -8.57 20.89
CA LYS A 48 24.21 -8.12 22.10
C LYS A 48 24.89 -6.90 22.72
N ALA A 49 26.22 -6.90 22.81
CA ALA A 49 26.97 -5.75 23.32
C ALA A 49 26.73 -4.48 22.47
N ASP A 50 26.72 -4.62 21.13
CA ASP A 50 26.41 -3.51 20.22
C ASP A 50 24.97 -2.99 20.41
N TYR A 51 24.02 -3.90 20.60
CA TYR A 51 22.62 -3.55 20.87
C TYR A 51 22.47 -2.79 22.19
N ASP A 52 23.11 -3.26 23.26
CA ASP A 52 23.06 -2.63 24.57
C ASP A 52 23.70 -1.22 24.52
N ALA A 53 24.83 -1.06 23.82
CA ALA A 53 25.45 0.24 23.58
C ALA A 53 24.55 1.20 22.78
N LEU A 54 23.85 0.70 21.76
CA LEU A 54 22.90 1.50 21.00
C LEU A 54 21.70 1.92 21.87
N LYS A 55 21.20 1.00 22.69
CA LYS A 55 20.09 1.25 23.62
C LYS A 55 20.45 2.33 24.64
N GLU A 56 21.66 2.31 25.19
CA GLU A 56 22.16 3.37 26.07
C GLU A 56 22.25 4.73 25.36
N ARG A 57 22.72 4.76 24.10
CA ARG A 57 22.76 6.00 23.30
C ARG A 57 21.37 6.55 23.03
N VAL A 58 20.40 5.69 22.73
CA VAL A 58 19.00 6.10 22.54
C VAL A 58 18.43 6.63 23.85
N ALA A 59 18.64 5.93 24.97
CA ALA A 59 18.19 6.39 26.29
C ALA A 59 18.80 7.75 26.68
N ALA A 60 20.08 7.97 26.39
CA ALA A 60 20.75 9.24 26.64
C ALA A 60 20.22 10.39 25.77
N LEU A 61 19.79 10.10 24.53
CA LEU A 61 19.16 11.07 23.64
C LEU A 61 17.72 11.38 24.06
N GLU A 62 16.98 10.36 24.50
CA GLU A 62 15.60 10.51 25.01
C GLU A 62 15.56 11.23 26.36
N SER A 63 16.57 11.04 27.22
CA SER A 63 16.68 11.73 28.50
C SER A 63 17.22 13.15 28.38
N ARG A 64 17.63 13.60 27.19
CA ARG A 64 18.11 14.97 27.00
C ARG A 64 16.92 15.93 27.05
N PRO A 65 16.79 16.75 28.12
CA PRO A 65 15.66 17.67 28.21
C PRO A 65 15.77 18.70 27.08
N VAL A 66 14.63 18.99 26.45
CA VAL A 66 14.45 19.97 25.36
C VAL A 66 14.99 21.36 25.73
N ALA A 67 15.19 21.65 27.02
CA ALA A 67 15.72 22.91 27.54
C ALA A 67 17.20 23.18 27.18
N ALA A 68 18.02 22.17 26.85
CA ALA A 68 19.44 22.39 26.52
C ALA A 68 19.69 22.92 25.09
N VAL A 69 18.64 23.04 24.26
CA VAL A 69 18.73 23.69 22.94
C VAL A 69 18.62 25.23 23.06
N GLU A 70 18.26 25.76 24.23
CA GLU A 70 18.05 27.21 24.45
C GLU A 70 19.26 27.94 25.06
N ALA A 71 20.38 27.25 25.34
CA ALA A 71 21.53 27.85 26.03
C ALA A 71 22.88 27.54 25.36
N SER A 72 23.16 28.19 24.23
CA SER A 72 24.54 28.48 23.81
C SER A 72 24.56 29.79 23.00
N PRO A 73 25.56 30.67 23.23
CA PRO A 73 25.46 32.09 22.95
C PRO A 73 25.65 32.41 21.47
N GLU A 74 25.01 33.51 21.07
CA GLU A 74 25.18 34.24 19.82
C GLU A 74 26.58 34.10 19.20
N THR A 75 26.65 33.44 18.05
CA THR A 75 27.63 33.80 17.04
C THR A 75 26.90 34.05 15.74
N ALA A 76 27.18 35.21 15.16
CA ALA A 76 26.52 35.76 13.99
C ALA A 76 26.63 34.81 12.79
N GLU A 77 25.50 34.23 12.39
CA GLU A 77 25.29 33.67 11.06
C GLU A 77 23.97 34.21 10.52
N GLU A 78 24.04 34.67 9.27
CA GLU A 78 22.97 35.33 8.53
C GLU A 78 21.62 34.57 8.61
N PRO A 79 20.50 35.29 8.59
CA PRO A 79 19.18 34.68 8.74
C PRO A 79 18.84 33.86 7.49
N LEU A 80 19.19 32.58 7.50
CA LEU A 80 18.52 31.59 6.66
C LEU A 80 17.03 31.59 7.04
N PRO A 81 16.11 31.66 6.06
CA PRO A 81 14.70 31.85 6.33
C PRO A 81 14.16 30.63 7.08
N ARG A 82 13.97 30.84 8.37
CA ARG A 82 13.19 30.01 9.27
C ARG A 82 11.82 29.81 8.60
N LYS A 83 11.58 28.64 8.00
CA LYS A 83 10.24 28.23 7.56
C LYS A 83 9.38 28.11 8.82
N ARG A 84 8.82 29.25 9.22
CA ARG A 84 7.76 29.34 10.21
C ARG A 84 6.63 28.44 9.72
N GLY A 85 6.17 27.52 10.56
CA GLY A 85 4.96 26.74 10.38
C GLY A 85 3.71 27.62 10.44
N GLY A 86 3.56 28.50 9.44
CA GLY A 86 2.39 29.33 9.21
C GLY A 86 2.30 29.59 7.71
N GLY A 87 1.41 28.87 7.02
CA GLY A 87 1.15 29.09 5.59
C GLY A 87 0.95 27.86 4.70
N ASP A 88 0.88 26.63 5.22
CA ASP A 88 0.57 25.46 4.39
C ASP A 88 -0.83 25.50 3.76
N TRP A 89 -1.68 26.46 4.15
CA TRP A 89 -2.97 26.73 3.51
C TRP A 89 -2.84 27.03 2.02
N GLY A 90 -1.79 27.74 1.59
CA GLY A 90 -1.53 28.03 0.18
C GLY A 90 -1.10 26.79 -0.61
N ALA A 91 -0.26 25.94 -0.03
CA ALA A 91 0.16 24.68 -0.64
C ALA A 91 -0.99 23.65 -0.68
N TRP A 92 -1.81 23.62 0.37
CA TRP A 92 -3.02 22.80 0.44
C TRP A 92 -4.07 23.26 -0.58
N LEU A 93 -4.35 24.57 -0.66
CA LEU A 93 -5.20 25.17 -1.70
C LEU A 93 -4.68 24.87 -3.10
N GLY A 94 -3.36 25.01 -3.32
CA GLY A 94 -2.73 24.66 -4.59
C GLY A 94 -2.94 23.19 -4.95
N GLY A 95 -2.78 22.28 -3.98
CA GLY A 95 -3.04 20.85 -4.16
C GLY A 95 -4.52 20.54 -4.45
N VAL A 96 -5.45 21.19 -3.74
CA VAL A 96 -6.90 21.08 -3.98
C VAL A 96 -7.25 21.59 -5.37
N LEU A 97 -6.74 22.77 -5.74
CA LEU A 97 -7.01 23.40 -7.02
C LEU A 97 -6.49 22.54 -8.17
N VAL A 98 -5.28 22.01 -8.07
CA VAL A 98 -4.73 21.08 -9.08
C VAL A 98 -5.57 19.80 -9.14
N ALA A 99 -5.93 19.21 -8.00
CA ALA A 99 -6.78 18.02 -7.95
C ALA A 99 -8.20 18.26 -8.51
N MET A 100 -8.67 19.51 -8.52
CA MET A 100 -9.97 19.91 -9.08
C MET A 100 -9.88 20.24 -10.57
N VAL A 101 -8.96 21.14 -10.94
CA VAL A 101 -8.86 21.71 -12.29
C VAL A 101 -8.37 20.67 -13.28
N LEU A 102 -7.42 19.81 -12.89
CA LEU A 102 -6.86 18.80 -13.78
C LEU A 102 -7.91 17.82 -14.33
N PRO A 103 -8.77 17.15 -13.51
CA PRO A 103 -9.80 16.28 -14.05
C PRO A 103 -10.88 17.02 -14.84
N ILE A 104 -11.24 18.25 -14.45
CA ILE A 104 -12.21 19.07 -15.21
C ILE A 104 -11.66 19.35 -16.61
N LEU A 105 -10.43 19.87 -16.71
CA LEU A 105 -9.80 20.14 -18.00
C LEU A 105 -9.66 18.87 -18.84
N ALA A 106 -9.25 17.75 -18.21
CA ALA A 106 -9.13 16.48 -18.90
C ALA A 106 -10.48 15.99 -19.48
N LEU A 107 -11.58 16.14 -18.73
CA LEU A 107 -12.93 15.82 -19.20
C LEU A 107 -13.38 16.74 -20.33
N LEU A 108 -13.12 18.04 -20.25
CA LEU A 108 -13.48 19.00 -21.30
C LEU A 108 -12.69 18.76 -22.59
N VAL A 109 -11.39 18.52 -22.48
CA VAL A 109 -10.53 18.19 -23.64
C VAL A 109 -10.96 16.86 -24.25
N ALA A 110 -11.22 15.84 -23.44
CA ALA A 110 -11.73 14.56 -23.93
C ALA A 110 -13.07 14.72 -24.64
N HIS A 111 -14.01 15.49 -24.06
CA HIS A 111 -15.29 15.77 -24.68
C HIS A 111 -15.14 16.49 -26.03
N TRP A 112 -14.37 17.58 -26.06
CA TRP A 112 -14.10 18.33 -27.29
C TRP A 112 -13.44 17.45 -28.36
N LEU A 113 -12.42 16.68 -28.00
CA LEU A 113 -11.71 15.80 -28.92
C LEU A 113 -12.65 14.73 -29.51
N VAL A 114 -13.44 14.08 -28.67
CA VAL A 114 -14.28 12.95 -29.08
C VAL A 114 -15.49 13.40 -29.91
N VAL A 115 -16.09 14.56 -29.57
CA VAL A 115 -17.24 15.11 -30.30
C VAL A 115 -16.81 15.81 -31.58
N MET A 116 -15.80 16.69 -31.52
CA MET A 116 -15.47 17.58 -32.64
C MET A 116 -14.51 16.97 -33.65
N VAL A 117 -13.49 16.25 -33.18
CA VAL A 117 -12.42 15.74 -34.06
C VAL A 117 -12.74 14.34 -34.56
N LEU A 118 -13.41 13.54 -33.74
CA LEU A 118 -13.51 12.10 -33.90
C LEU A 118 -14.92 11.61 -34.24
N ASP A 119 -15.97 12.42 -34.02
CA ASP A 119 -17.39 12.10 -34.26
C ASP A 119 -17.78 10.68 -33.80
N LEU A 120 -17.35 10.31 -32.60
CA LEU A 120 -17.59 8.96 -32.06
C LEU A 120 -19.04 8.81 -31.56
N LYS A 121 -19.52 7.56 -31.60
CA LYS A 121 -20.82 7.19 -31.04
C LYS A 121 -20.93 7.62 -29.56
N VAL A 122 -22.09 8.17 -29.20
CA VAL A 122 -22.43 8.73 -27.86
C VAL A 122 -22.07 7.81 -26.68
N TRP A 123 -22.18 6.48 -26.84
CA TRP A 123 -21.85 5.52 -25.78
C TRP A 123 -20.35 5.50 -25.44
N VAL A 124 -19.46 5.73 -26.42
CA VAL A 124 -18.02 5.74 -26.20
C VAL A 124 -17.63 6.96 -25.36
N ILE A 125 -18.30 8.09 -25.61
CA ILE A 125 -18.12 9.33 -24.84
C ILE A 125 -18.45 9.08 -23.37
N ARG A 126 -19.57 8.41 -23.09
CA ARG A 126 -19.98 8.07 -21.71
C ARG A 126 -18.98 7.15 -21.02
N LEU A 127 -18.46 6.15 -21.73
CA LEU A 127 -17.47 5.23 -21.15
C LEU A 127 -16.15 5.93 -20.82
N ILE A 128 -15.67 6.81 -21.71
CA ILE A 128 -14.46 7.61 -21.47
C ILE A 128 -14.66 8.55 -20.28
N SER A 129 -15.78 9.29 -20.23
CA SER A 129 -16.11 10.17 -19.10
C SER A 129 -16.30 9.44 -17.78
N LEU A 130 -16.63 8.14 -17.82
CA LEU A 130 -16.70 7.30 -16.62
C LEU A 130 -15.32 6.81 -16.18
N LEU A 131 -14.41 6.51 -17.11
CA LEU A 131 -13.08 5.98 -16.77
C LEU A 131 -12.08 7.08 -16.40
N LEU A 132 -12.20 8.27 -16.98
CA LEU A 132 -11.25 9.37 -16.79
C LEU A 132 -11.14 9.89 -15.35
N PRO A 133 -12.25 10.07 -14.58
CA PRO A 133 -12.18 10.63 -13.23
C PRO A 133 -11.52 9.71 -12.19
N LEU A 134 -11.53 8.39 -12.42
CA LEU A 134 -10.98 7.37 -11.52
C LEU A 134 -9.50 7.59 -11.16
N PRO A 135 -8.57 7.69 -12.12
CA PRO A 135 -7.15 7.89 -11.82
C PRO A 135 -6.86 9.22 -11.13
N PHE A 136 -7.61 10.29 -11.45
CA PHE A 136 -7.41 11.59 -10.81
C PHE A 136 -7.80 11.57 -9.32
N ALA A 137 -8.88 10.86 -8.96
CA ALA A 137 -9.24 10.63 -7.57
C ALA A 137 -8.14 9.87 -6.79
N ALA A 138 -7.45 8.94 -7.48
CA ALA A 138 -6.38 8.13 -6.91
C ALA A 138 -5.10 8.93 -6.61
N MET A 139 -4.76 9.91 -7.45
CA MET A 139 -3.55 10.72 -7.35
C MET A 139 -3.67 11.92 -6.38
N ALA A 140 -4.86 12.20 -5.87
CA ALA A 140 -5.09 13.38 -5.04
C ALA A 140 -4.32 13.31 -3.70
N PRO A 141 -3.57 14.38 -3.31
CA PRO A 141 -2.59 14.35 -2.21
C PRO A 141 -3.20 14.39 -0.80
N PHE A 142 -4.51 14.14 -0.65
CA PHE A 142 -5.22 14.31 0.61
C PHE A 142 -4.81 13.25 1.65
N LYS A 143 -4.20 13.70 2.74
CA LYS A 143 -3.83 12.88 3.92
C LYS A 143 -4.69 13.26 5.12
N GLY A 144 -5.15 12.27 5.89
CA GLY A 144 -5.86 12.49 7.16
C GLY A 144 -7.23 11.80 7.27
N ARG A 145 -7.87 11.97 8.43
CA ARG A 145 -9.12 11.28 8.82
C ARG A 145 -10.34 11.69 8.00
N HIS A 146 -10.32 12.89 7.40
CA HIS A 146 -11.42 13.42 6.58
C HIS A 146 -11.24 13.24 5.07
N ARG A 147 -10.24 12.45 4.63
CA ARG A 147 -9.90 12.24 3.22
C ARG A 147 -11.11 11.89 2.34
N LEU A 148 -11.95 10.96 2.79
CA LEU A 148 -13.11 10.51 2.02
C LEU A 148 -14.17 11.61 1.88
N GLY A 149 -14.46 12.35 2.97
CA GLY A 149 -15.42 13.46 2.93
C GLY A 149 -14.99 14.58 1.99
N THR A 150 -13.71 14.97 2.03
CA THR A 150 -13.15 15.98 1.11
C THR A 150 -13.23 15.51 -0.34
N GLN A 151 -12.94 14.23 -0.62
CA GLN A 151 -13.05 13.67 -1.98
C GLN A 151 -14.49 13.61 -2.48
N VAL A 152 -15.46 13.29 -1.62
CA VAL A 152 -16.88 13.29 -2.00
C VAL A 152 -17.34 14.69 -2.40
N ILE A 153 -17.03 15.70 -1.58
CA ILE A 153 -17.38 17.10 -1.85
C ILE A 153 -16.68 17.58 -3.13
N LEU A 154 -15.39 17.28 -3.27
CA LEU A 154 -14.62 17.64 -4.47
C LEU A 154 -15.18 16.98 -5.73
N GLY A 155 -15.61 15.72 -5.63
CA GLY A 155 -16.27 15.01 -6.73
C GLY A 155 -17.56 15.68 -7.19
N VAL A 156 -18.38 16.20 -6.26
CA VAL A 156 -19.59 16.96 -6.60
C VAL A 156 -19.22 18.23 -7.37
N ILE A 157 -18.22 18.97 -6.88
CA ILE A 157 -17.75 20.20 -7.53
C ILE A 157 -17.24 19.90 -8.95
N ILE A 158 -16.43 18.85 -9.11
CA ILE A 158 -15.91 18.41 -10.41
C ILE A 158 -17.06 18.03 -11.35
N ALA A 159 -18.02 17.23 -10.88
CA ALA A 159 -19.16 16.81 -11.70
C ALA A 159 -19.99 18.00 -12.17
N VAL A 160 -20.34 18.93 -11.28
CA VAL A 160 -21.13 20.12 -11.64
C VAL A 160 -20.36 21.01 -12.62
N LEU A 161 -19.11 21.35 -12.31
CA LEU A 161 -18.31 22.25 -13.17
C LEU A 161 -18.02 21.64 -14.55
N SER A 162 -17.76 20.33 -14.61
CA SER A 162 -17.52 19.64 -15.89
C SER A 162 -18.79 19.58 -16.75
N VAL A 163 -19.95 19.26 -16.17
CA VAL A 163 -21.23 19.23 -16.88
C VAL A 163 -21.60 20.62 -17.40
N LEU A 164 -21.47 21.66 -16.58
CA LEU A 164 -21.69 23.04 -17.01
C LEU A 164 -20.73 23.45 -18.13
N GLY A 165 -19.46 23.03 -18.04
CA GLY A 165 -18.47 23.29 -19.10
C GLY A 165 -18.80 22.58 -20.41
N MET A 166 -19.24 21.30 -20.36
CA MET A 166 -19.66 20.57 -21.55
C MET A 166 -20.88 21.23 -22.20
N LEU A 167 -21.91 21.58 -21.43
CA LEU A 167 -23.10 22.29 -21.91
C LEU A 167 -22.76 23.64 -22.54
N ALA A 168 -21.83 24.39 -21.93
CA ALA A 168 -21.37 25.66 -22.47
C ALA A 168 -20.62 25.48 -23.80
N ILE A 169 -19.72 24.49 -23.90
CA ILE A 169 -18.98 24.22 -25.15
C ILE A 169 -19.96 23.85 -26.27
N THR A 170 -20.88 22.91 -26.03
CA THR A 170 -21.83 22.47 -27.06
C THR A 170 -22.80 23.59 -27.44
N GLY A 171 -23.34 24.35 -26.47
CA GLY A 171 -24.25 25.46 -26.76
C GLY A 171 -23.60 26.58 -27.57
N LEU A 172 -22.32 26.90 -27.29
CA LEU A 172 -21.57 27.92 -28.03
C LEU A 172 -21.24 27.47 -29.46
N MET A 173 -20.95 26.17 -29.65
CA MET A 173 -20.59 25.64 -30.98
C MET A 173 -21.81 25.37 -31.86
N ASP A 174 -22.87 24.79 -31.31
CA ASP A 174 -24.05 24.34 -32.06
C ASP A 174 -25.16 25.40 -32.16
N GLN A 175 -24.93 26.60 -31.61
CA GLN A 175 -25.92 27.70 -31.52
C GLN A 175 -27.25 27.25 -30.87
N GLN A 176 -27.20 26.23 -30.02
CA GLN A 176 -28.33 25.71 -29.26
C GLN A 176 -28.38 26.38 -27.88
N PRO A 177 -29.56 26.42 -27.23
CA PRO A 177 -29.66 26.92 -25.86
C PRO A 177 -28.72 26.14 -24.92
N ILE A 178 -27.88 26.88 -24.19
CA ILE A 178 -26.84 26.33 -23.29
C ILE A 178 -27.47 25.52 -22.15
N LEU A 179 -28.68 25.90 -21.70
CA LEU A 179 -29.36 25.26 -20.59
C LEU A 179 -30.45 24.30 -21.08
N PRO A 180 -30.67 23.18 -20.36
CA PRO A 180 -31.70 22.19 -20.72
C PRO A 180 -33.09 22.81 -20.65
N GLN A 181 -33.90 22.60 -21.68
CA GLN A 181 -35.23 23.20 -21.80
C GLN A 181 -36.31 22.28 -21.23
N ASP A 182 -36.16 20.97 -21.43
CA ASP A 182 -37.17 19.99 -21.05
C ASP A 182 -36.80 19.23 -19.76
N GLY A 183 -37.83 18.74 -19.06
CA GLY A 183 -37.64 17.86 -17.89
C GLY A 183 -36.95 16.53 -18.24
N ARG A 184 -36.98 16.13 -19.52
CA ARG A 184 -36.21 14.99 -20.02
C ARG A 184 -34.72 15.31 -20.04
N ASP A 185 -34.34 16.43 -20.63
CA ASP A 185 -32.94 16.85 -20.75
C ASP A 185 -32.31 17.04 -19.37
N TRP A 186 -33.06 17.61 -18.43
CA TRP A 186 -32.63 17.71 -17.04
C TRP A 186 -32.33 16.35 -16.40
N ARG A 187 -33.14 15.32 -16.67
CA ARG A 187 -32.85 13.96 -16.18
C ARG A 187 -31.56 13.42 -16.77
N GLU A 188 -31.36 13.58 -18.08
CA GLU A 188 -30.15 13.09 -18.74
C GLU A 188 -28.89 13.79 -18.20
N VAL A 189 -28.95 15.11 -17.98
CA VAL A 189 -27.87 15.91 -17.37
C VAL A 189 -27.57 15.49 -15.93
N ILE A 190 -28.62 15.26 -15.12
CA ILE A 190 -28.45 14.82 -13.72
C ILE A 190 -27.87 13.40 -13.67
N GLU A 191 -28.39 12.47 -14.46
CA GLU A 191 -27.87 11.10 -14.56
C GLU A 191 -26.39 11.12 -14.97
N TYR A 192 -26.04 11.97 -15.93
CA TYR A 192 -24.66 12.13 -16.37
C TYR A 192 -23.77 12.71 -15.27
N GLY A 193 -24.19 13.77 -14.58
CA GLY A 193 -23.47 14.34 -13.44
C GLY A 193 -23.27 13.34 -12.29
N ILE A 194 -24.30 12.56 -11.96
CA ILE A 194 -24.22 11.50 -10.94
C ILE A 194 -23.21 10.44 -11.35
N SER A 195 -23.15 10.05 -12.63
CA SER A 195 -22.18 9.04 -13.10
C SER A 195 -20.72 9.50 -12.93
N ILE A 196 -20.42 10.77 -13.23
CA ILE A 196 -19.09 11.36 -13.06
C ILE A 196 -18.73 11.41 -11.57
N TRP A 197 -19.67 11.85 -10.73
CA TRP A 197 -19.48 11.91 -9.29
C TRP A 197 -19.21 10.53 -8.68
N LEU A 198 -20.05 9.54 -9.00
CA LEU A 198 -19.89 8.18 -8.51
C LEU A 198 -18.57 7.57 -8.98
N SER A 199 -18.20 7.74 -10.25
CA SER A 199 -16.90 7.29 -10.76
C SER A 199 -15.74 7.88 -9.95
N TYR A 200 -15.73 9.20 -9.74
CA TYR A 200 -14.67 9.85 -8.96
C TYR A 200 -14.60 9.30 -7.52
N VAL A 201 -15.75 9.16 -6.86
CA VAL A 201 -15.84 8.60 -5.49
C VAL A 201 -15.39 7.13 -5.46
N THR A 202 -15.74 6.34 -6.47
CA THR A 202 -15.29 4.96 -6.61
C THR A 202 -13.76 4.89 -6.72
N GLY A 203 -13.13 5.78 -7.50
CA GLY A 203 -11.67 5.84 -7.61
C GLY A 203 -10.99 6.15 -6.27
N ALA A 204 -11.56 7.09 -5.53
CA ALA A 204 -11.14 7.40 -4.17
C ALA A 204 -11.28 6.21 -3.21
N LEU A 205 -12.40 5.48 -3.27
CA LEU A 205 -12.66 4.32 -2.44
C LEU A 205 -11.72 3.15 -2.75
N ILE A 206 -11.48 2.86 -4.04
CA ILE A 206 -10.55 1.82 -4.50
C ILE A 206 -9.17 2.07 -3.88
N VAL A 207 -8.66 3.29 -3.95
CA VAL A 207 -7.37 3.62 -3.32
C VAL A 207 -7.46 3.50 -1.80
N HIS A 208 -8.52 3.96 -1.17
CA HIS A 208 -8.67 3.84 0.28
C HIS A 208 -8.62 2.38 0.76
N VAL A 209 -9.25 1.45 0.03
CA VAL A 209 -9.25 0.01 0.34
C VAL A 209 -7.92 -0.66 -0.04
N MET A 210 -7.30 -0.27 -1.16
CA MET A 210 -6.06 -0.90 -1.64
C MET A 210 -4.79 -0.38 -0.97
N THR A 211 -4.75 0.88 -0.51
CA THR A 211 -3.56 1.47 0.15
C THR A 211 -3.12 0.69 1.41
N PRO A 212 -4.00 0.29 2.34
CA PRO A 212 -3.59 -0.50 3.50
C PRO A 212 -3.09 -1.89 3.10
N LEU A 213 -3.63 -2.50 2.03
CA LEU A 213 -3.17 -3.79 1.50
C LEU A 213 -1.78 -3.70 0.85
N ARG A 214 -1.41 -2.52 0.36
CA ARG A 214 -0.16 -2.26 -0.37
C ARG A 214 0.95 -1.69 0.52
N SER A 215 0.69 -1.47 1.80
CA SER A 215 1.70 -1.02 2.76
C SER A 215 2.60 -2.19 3.12
N ASP A 216 3.92 -2.06 2.94
CA ASP A 216 4.91 -3.07 3.32
C ASP A 216 4.74 -3.52 4.78
N LYS A 217 4.22 -2.66 5.66
CA LYS A 217 3.91 -3.01 7.06
C LYS A 217 2.74 -3.97 7.19
N ALA A 218 1.72 -3.87 6.31
CA ALA A 218 0.61 -4.80 6.28
C ALA A 218 1.04 -6.13 5.67
N ALA A 219 1.82 -6.10 4.58
CA ALA A 219 2.45 -7.29 4.01
C ALA A 219 3.35 -8.00 5.04
N ASP A 220 4.19 -7.25 5.75
CA ASP A 220 5.07 -7.78 6.81
C ASP A 220 4.25 -8.32 8.00
N SER A 221 3.14 -7.66 8.36
CA SER A 221 2.23 -8.17 9.41
C SER A 221 1.48 -9.43 8.99
N LEU A 222 1.14 -9.57 7.70
CA LEU A 222 0.41 -10.71 7.15
C LEU A 222 1.37 -11.90 6.95
N VAL A 223 2.59 -11.65 6.49
CA VAL A 223 3.69 -12.62 6.46
C VAL A 223 4.03 -13.08 7.88
N ARG A 224 4.13 -12.19 8.87
CA ARG A 224 4.33 -12.58 10.28
C ARG A 224 3.16 -13.37 10.86
N ARG A 225 1.92 -13.02 10.50
CA ARG A 225 0.72 -13.78 10.91
C ARG A 225 0.64 -15.14 10.23
N LEU A 226 1.00 -15.25 8.95
CA LEU A 226 1.08 -16.50 8.22
C LEU A 226 2.26 -17.34 8.67
N ALA A 227 3.41 -16.74 8.99
CA ALA A 227 4.56 -17.42 9.59
C ALA A 227 4.22 -17.90 11.00
N GLY A 228 3.50 -17.11 11.80
CA GLY A 228 2.99 -17.52 13.10
C GLY A 228 1.90 -18.61 13.02
N ALA A 229 1.03 -18.56 12.00
CA ALA A 229 0.03 -19.59 11.75
C ALA A 229 0.66 -20.88 11.21
N MET A 230 1.63 -20.78 10.30
CA MET A 230 2.44 -21.89 9.81
C MET A 230 3.26 -22.49 10.95
N ALA A 231 3.91 -21.69 11.78
CA ALA A 231 4.63 -22.17 12.97
C ALA A 231 3.70 -22.90 13.95
N ARG A 232 2.44 -22.46 14.10
CA ARG A 232 1.41 -23.15 14.89
C ARG A 232 0.88 -24.42 14.21
N LEU A 233 0.91 -24.49 12.88
CA LEU A 233 0.50 -25.67 12.10
C LEU A 233 1.63 -26.71 11.97
N THR A 234 2.89 -26.27 12.05
CA THR A 234 4.07 -27.13 11.97
C THR A 234 4.70 -27.42 13.33
N SER A 235 4.18 -26.87 14.43
CA SER A 235 4.57 -27.28 15.78
C SER A 235 3.91 -28.63 16.08
N PRO A 236 4.67 -29.73 16.15
CA PRO A 236 4.10 -31.05 16.38
C PRO A 236 3.98 -31.24 17.90
N GLU A 237 2.95 -30.65 18.51
CA GLU A 237 2.59 -30.98 19.88
C GLU A 237 1.13 -31.45 19.92
N ASN A 238 0.98 -32.76 19.72
CA ASN A 238 -0.12 -33.63 20.15
C ASN A 238 -1.59 -33.45 19.66
N GLU A 239 -1.89 -32.68 18.61
CA GLU A 239 -3.30 -32.53 18.19
C GLU A 239 -3.98 -33.86 17.80
N SER A 240 -5.12 -34.13 18.46
CA SER A 240 -5.93 -35.34 18.29
C SER A 240 -6.67 -35.35 16.93
N ARG A 241 -6.86 -36.54 16.34
CA ARG A 241 -7.48 -36.71 15.00
C ARG A 241 -8.86 -36.04 14.86
N GLN A 242 -9.60 -35.90 15.95
CA GLN A 242 -10.90 -35.21 15.98
C GLN A 242 -10.80 -33.70 15.66
N GLN A 243 -9.70 -33.04 16.02
CA GLN A 243 -9.48 -31.62 15.71
C GLN A 243 -9.08 -31.41 14.25
N LEU A 244 -8.39 -32.40 13.65
CA LEU A 244 -8.04 -32.37 12.23
C LEU A 244 -9.28 -32.48 11.35
N GLU A 245 -10.21 -33.38 11.68
CA GLU A 245 -11.48 -33.55 10.95
C GLU A 245 -12.35 -32.29 11.02
N LYS A 246 -12.45 -31.65 12.18
CA LYS A 246 -13.17 -30.38 12.33
C LYS A 246 -12.57 -29.26 11.48
N ARG A 247 -11.24 -29.17 11.38
CA ARG A 247 -10.57 -28.15 10.55
C ARG A 247 -10.78 -28.40 9.05
N VAL A 248 -10.75 -29.66 8.61
CA VAL A 248 -11.04 -30.03 7.21
C VAL A 248 -12.50 -29.72 6.86
N GLN A 249 -13.44 -29.97 7.77
CA GLN A 249 -14.85 -29.70 7.55
C GLN A 249 -15.17 -28.20 7.48
N VAL A 250 -14.53 -27.37 8.31
CA VAL A 250 -14.67 -25.90 8.26
C VAL A 250 -14.07 -25.34 6.97
N LEU A 251 -12.95 -25.89 6.50
CA LEU A 251 -12.32 -25.48 5.25
C LEU A 251 -13.15 -25.87 4.02
N ALA A 252 -13.71 -27.08 4.02
CA ALA A 252 -14.65 -27.51 2.97
C ALA A 252 -15.93 -26.66 2.96
N GLY A 253 -16.45 -26.29 4.14
CA GLY A 253 -17.63 -25.44 4.27
C GLY A 253 -17.43 -24.00 3.79
N THR A 254 -16.22 -23.46 3.95
CA THR A 254 -15.88 -22.10 3.47
C THR A 254 -15.64 -22.04 1.96
N ILE A 255 -15.10 -23.11 1.37
CA ILE A 255 -14.99 -23.22 -0.09
C ILE A 255 -16.39 -23.33 -0.71
N GLY A 256 -17.29 -24.10 -0.08
CA GLY A 256 -18.67 -24.28 -0.53
C GLY A 256 -19.52 -22.99 -0.53
N THR A 257 -19.24 -22.03 0.35
CA THR A 257 -19.97 -20.75 0.38
C THR A 257 -19.39 -19.69 -0.55
N MET A 258 -18.11 -19.79 -0.91
CA MET A 258 -17.46 -18.80 -1.77
C MET A 258 -17.74 -19.05 -3.26
N VAL A 259 -17.80 -20.32 -3.69
CA VAL A 259 -18.01 -20.69 -5.10
C VAL A 259 -19.33 -20.15 -5.68
N PRO A 260 -20.49 -20.24 -4.99
CA PRO A 260 -21.75 -19.70 -5.49
C PRO A 260 -21.76 -18.17 -5.61
N VAL A 261 -21.07 -17.46 -4.71
CA VAL A 261 -20.97 -15.99 -4.73
C VAL A 261 -20.15 -15.52 -5.93
N VAL A 262 -19.01 -16.16 -6.18
CA VAL A 262 -18.16 -15.86 -7.34
C VAL A 262 -18.87 -16.23 -8.65
N THR A 263 -19.55 -17.37 -8.69
CA THR A 263 -20.28 -17.83 -9.89
C THR A 263 -21.52 -16.99 -10.17
N GLY A 264 -22.22 -16.52 -9.12
CA GLY A 264 -23.34 -15.58 -9.22
C GLY A 264 -22.88 -14.23 -9.76
N ALA A 265 -21.78 -13.68 -9.24
CA ALA A 265 -21.19 -12.45 -9.74
C ALA A 265 -20.76 -12.57 -11.22
N ALA A 266 -20.12 -13.69 -11.59
CA ALA A 266 -19.73 -13.95 -12.97
C ALA A 266 -20.95 -14.08 -13.91
N SER A 267 -22.03 -14.72 -13.45
CA SER A 267 -23.28 -14.86 -14.22
C SER A 267 -23.99 -13.52 -14.43
N ILE A 268 -23.99 -12.62 -13.44
CA ILE A 268 -24.56 -11.27 -13.57
C ILE A 268 -23.76 -10.46 -14.60
N ILE A 269 -22.42 -10.51 -14.50
CA ILE A 269 -21.53 -9.82 -15.44
C ILE A 269 -21.71 -10.36 -16.87
N SER A 270 -21.80 -11.68 -17.03
CA SER A 270 -22.02 -12.30 -18.34
C SER A 270 -23.42 -12.03 -18.90
N GLY A 271 -24.44 -11.94 -18.04
CA GLY A 271 -25.82 -11.66 -18.44
C GLY A 271 -26.02 -10.21 -18.90
N MET A 272 -25.40 -9.25 -18.20
CA MET A 272 -25.45 -7.83 -18.59
C MET A 272 -24.79 -7.56 -19.95
N ARG A 273 -23.74 -8.31 -20.30
CA ARG A 273 -23.07 -8.18 -21.60
C ARG A 273 -23.95 -8.58 -22.78
N LYS A 274 -24.91 -9.49 -22.59
CA LYS A 274 -25.79 -10.03 -23.65
C LYS A 274 -27.02 -9.15 -23.93
N LEU A 275 -27.33 -8.19 -23.06
CA LEU A 275 -28.40 -7.20 -23.28
C LEU A 275 -27.94 -6.01 -24.14
N TRP A 276 -26.67 -6.00 -24.55
CA TRP A 276 -26.01 -4.88 -25.24
C TRP A 276 -25.51 -5.25 -26.65
N GLU A 277 -25.87 -6.43 -27.15
CA GLU A 277 -25.83 -6.82 -28.58
C GLU A 277 -27.26 -6.84 -29.13
#